data_AF-A0A2E1LQT2-F1
#
_entry.id   AF-A0A2E1LQT2-F1
#
_cell.length_a   1.000
_cell.length_b   1.000
_cell.length_c   1.000
_cell.angle_alpha   90.00
_cell.angle_beta   90.00
_cell.angle_gamma   90.00
#
_symmetry.space_group_name_H-M   'P 1'
#
loop_
_entity.id
_entity.type
_entity.pdbx_description
1 polymer ?
#
loop_
_entity_poly.entity_id
_entity_poly.type
_entity_poly.pdbx_seq_one_letter_code
_entity_poly.pdbx_strand_id
1 'polypeptide(L)'
;MHCLLIPSLSILGAGALSTYLGNELIHYMILFLAIPISALALVSGTLNHKTWRVLTFGVSGLSLLMGAVLFGDAIAGETGELFLTIFGSVLVIYAHILNQQICREIDCLCHDEQSTSAR
;
A
#
# COMPACT_ATOMS: atom_id res chain seq x y z
N MET A 1 2.94 -12.25 -13.55
CA MET A 1 2.45 -11.75 -12.25
C MET A 1 3.54 -11.01 -11.49
N HIS A 2 3.83 -9.74 -11.81
CA HIS A 2 4.79 -8.92 -11.04
C HIS A 2 3.98 -8.00 -10.14
N CYS A 3 3.44 -8.57 -9.07
CA CYS A 3 2.68 -7.79 -8.10
C CYS A 3 3.69 -6.98 -7.28
N LEU A 4 3.47 -5.67 -7.14
CA LEU A 4 4.31 -4.73 -6.38
C LEU A 4 4.40 -5.02 -4.86
N LEU A 5 3.99 -6.21 -4.42
CA LEU A 5 4.11 -6.71 -3.06
C LEU A 5 5.56 -6.79 -2.58
N ILE A 6 6.47 -7.23 -3.46
CA ILE A 6 7.91 -7.28 -3.16
C ILE A 6 8.47 -5.85 -2.97
N PRO A 7 8.18 -4.88 -3.87
CA PRO A 7 8.47 -3.47 -3.63
C PRO A 7 7.89 -2.92 -2.32
N SER A 8 6.61 -3.18 -2.01
CA SER A 8 5.97 -2.63 -0.81
C SER A 8 6.58 -3.19 0.49
N LEU A 9 6.93 -4.48 0.52
CA LEU A 9 7.58 -5.07 1.70
C LEU A 9 9.00 -4.54 1.91
N SER A 10 9.73 -4.32 0.81
CA SER A 10 11.09 -3.80 0.84
C SER A 10 11.14 -2.35 1.34
N ILE A 11 10.16 -1.54 0.96
CA ILE A 11 10.00 -0.15 1.43
C ILE A 11 9.66 -0.10 2.93
N LEU A 12 8.78 -0.98 3.41
CA LEU A 12 8.45 -1.06 4.84
C LEU A 12 9.68 -1.41 5.71
N GLY A 13 10.47 -2.39 5.25
CA GLY A 13 11.69 -2.79 5.94
C GLY A 13 12.73 -1.67 6.00
N ALA A 14 12.88 -0.90 4.92
CA ALA A 14 13.76 0.26 4.88
C ALA A 14 13.28 1.37 5.83
N GLY A 15 11.97 1.64 5.89
CA GLY A 15 11.39 2.68 6.74
C GLY A 15 11.57 2.41 8.23
N ALA A 16 11.36 1.16 8.66
CA ALA A 16 11.56 0.74 10.06
C ALA A 16 13.04 0.76 10.48
N LEU A 17 13.95 0.44 9.56
CA LEU A 17 15.38 0.53 9.82
C LEU A 17 15.85 1.99 9.94
N SER A 18 15.26 2.89 9.15
CA SER A 18 15.56 4.33 9.19
C SER A 18 15.18 4.99 10.51
N THR A 19 14.00 4.67 11.05
CA THR A 19 13.58 5.15 12.37
C THR A 19 14.45 4.59 13.48
N TYR A 20 14.84 3.31 13.40
CA TYR A 20 15.78 2.70 14.34
C TYR A 20 17.17 3.37 14.32
N LEU A 21 17.64 3.80 13.14
CA LEU A 21 18.91 4.52 12.97
C LEU A 21 18.83 6.00 13.40
N GLY A 22 17.64 6.51 13.75
CA GLY A 22 17.44 7.91 14.17
C GLY A 22 17.67 8.93 13.05
N ASN A 23 17.56 8.53 11.78
CA ASN A 23 17.77 9.43 10.65
C ASN A 23 16.42 9.82 10.03
N GLU A 24 15.84 10.90 10.56
CA GLU A 24 14.58 11.52 10.13
C GLU A 24 14.55 11.80 8.62
N LEU A 25 15.68 12.22 8.05
CA LEU A 25 15.80 12.53 6.62
C LEU A 25 15.60 11.28 5.75
N ILE A 26 16.15 10.14 6.18
CA ILE A 26 15.95 8.86 5.47
C ILE A 26 14.50 8.40 5.62
N HIS A 27 13.86 8.62 6.79
CA HIS A 27 12.47 8.22 7.02
C HIS A 27 11.53 8.95 6.05
N TYR A 28 11.67 10.28 5.95
CA TYR A 28 10.90 11.11 5.03
C TYR A 28 11.15 10.75 3.56
N MET A 29 12.41 10.49 3.17
CA MET A 29 12.73 10.09 1.79
C MET A 29 12.06 8.77 1.41
N ILE A 30 12.00 7.81 2.33
CA ILE A 30 11.34 6.52 2.10
C ILE A 30 9.84 6.71 1.97
N LEU A 31 9.20 7.50 2.85
CA LEU A 31 7.77 7.85 2.73
C LEU A 31 7.46 8.55 1.41
N PHE A 32 8.29 9.52 1.02
CA PHE A 32 8.14 10.27 -0.23
C PHE A 32 8.20 9.37 -1.45
N LEU A 33 9.02 8.31 -1.43
CA LEU A 33 9.08 7.32 -2.51
C LEU A 33 7.96 6.28 -2.40
N ALA A 34 7.59 5.88 -1.19
CA ALA A 34 6.57 4.87 -0.91
C ALA A 34 5.19 5.30 -1.41
N ILE A 35 4.79 6.54 -1.10
CA ILE A 35 3.48 7.10 -1.43
C ILE A 35 3.17 7.01 -2.94
N PRO A 36 4.01 7.53 -3.86
CA PRO A 36 3.74 7.46 -5.30
C PRO A 36 3.81 6.03 -5.84
N ILE A 37 4.72 5.19 -5.35
CA ILE A 37 4.81 3.78 -5.77
C ILE A 37 3.53 3.03 -5.38
N SER A 38 3.08 3.18 -4.13
CA SER A 38 1.83 2.59 -3.66
C SER A 38 0.63 3.14 -4.42
N ALA A 39 0.58 4.44 -4.70
CA ALA A 39 -0.49 5.05 -5.49
C ALA A 39 -0.56 4.49 -6.91
N LEU A 40 0.57 4.39 -7.61
CA LEU A 40 0.64 3.81 -8.96
C LEU A 40 0.19 2.33 -8.96
N ALA A 41 0.63 1.55 -7.97
CA ALA A 41 0.20 0.16 -7.82
C ALA A 41 -1.32 0.05 -7.59
N LEU A 42 -1.90 0.96 -6.80
CA LEU A 42 -3.32 1.00 -6.49
C LEU A 42 -4.17 1.40 -7.71
N VAL A 43 -3.75 2.45 -8.42
CA VAL A 43 -4.43 2.94 -9.63
C VAL A 43 -4.37 1.88 -10.73
N SER A 44 -3.20 1.26 -10.94
CA SER A 44 -3.06 0.18 -11.91
C SER A 44 -3.98 -1.00 -11.57
N GLY A 45 -4.10 -1.40 -10.30
CA GLY A 45 -5.03 -2.46 -9.88
C GLY A 45 -6.50 -2.08 -10.08
N THR A 46 -6.87 -0.84 -9.76
CA THR A 46 -8.26 -0.36 -9.87
C THR A 46 -8.72 -0.20 -11.31
N LEU A 47 -7.85 0.29 -12.20
CA LEU A 47 -8.14 0.40 -13.62
C LEU A 47 -8.38 -0.98 -14.26
N ASN A 48 -7.65 -1.99 -13.82
CA ASN A 48 -7.74 -3.33 -14.40
C ASN A 48 -8.88 -4.18 -13.82
N HIS A 49 -9.30 -3.93 -12.57
CA HIS A 49 -10.23 -4.83 -11.85
C HIS A 49 -11.48 -4.12 -11.29
N LYS A 50 -11.66 -2.80 -11.53
CA LYS A 50 -12.83 -1.98 -11.14
C LYS A 50 -13.28 -2.12 -9.68
N THR A 51 -12.38 -2.45 -8.77
CA THR A 51 -12.75 -2.75 -7.39
C THR A 51 -12.63 -1.50 -6.50
N TRP A 52 -13.76 -0.83 -6.28
CA TRP A 52 -13.83 0.40 -5.48
C TRP A 52 -13.36 0.23 -4.03
N ARG A 53 -13.53 -0.96 -3.44
CA ARG A 53 -13.09 -1.25 -2.06
C ARG A 53 -11.57 -1.12 -1.88
N VAL A 54 -10.79 -1.58 -2.86
CA VAL A 54 -9.32 -1.48 -2.82
C VAL A 54 -8.88 -0.01 -2.81
N LEU A 55 -9.52 0.78 -3.67
CA LEU A 55 -9.24 2.20 -3.80
C LEU A 55 -9.56 2.95 -2.50
N THR A 56 -10.72 2.70 -1.88
CA THR A 56 -11.10 3.40 -0.64
C THR A 56 -10.11 3.15 0.49
N PHE A 57 -9.70 1.89 0.72
CA PHE A 57 -8.75 1.57 1.77
C PHE A 57 -7.36 2.15 1.47
N GLY A 58 -6.86 1.99 0.25
CA GLY A 58 -5.51 2.48 -0.05
C GLY A 58 -5.42 4.00 -0.12
N VAL A 59 -6.42 4.71 -0.64
CA VAL A 59 -6.47 6.18 -0.61
C VAL A 59 -6.56 6.69 0.84
N SER A 60 -7.35 6.04 1.69
CA SER A 60 -7.42 6.41 3.12
C SER A 60 -6.07 6.22 3.83
N GLY A 61 -5.38 5.11 3.56
CA GLY A 61 -4.05 4.85 4.10
C GLY A 61 -3.00 5.83 3.59
N LEU A 62 -2.99 6.14 2.29
CA LEU A 62 -2.12 7.14 1.68
C LEU A 62 -2.35 8.54 2.26
N SER A 63 -3.62 8.88 2.51
CA SER A 63 -3.98 10.17 3.12
C SER A 63 -3.46 10.28 4.55
N LEU A 64 -3.52 9.19 5.33
CA LEU A 64 -2.94 9.15 6.68
C LEU A 64 -1.41 9.26 6.66
N LEU A 65 -0.73 8.56 5.74
CA LEU A 65 0.72 8.67 5.57
C LEU A 65 1.14 10.09 5.16
N MET A 66 0.39 10.72 4.26
CA MET A 66 0.60 12.12 3.91
C MET A 66 0.37 13.04 5.11
N GLY A 67 -0.66 12.77 5.91
CA GLY A 67 -0.93 13.49 7.15
C GLY A 67 0.20 13.37 8.17
N ALA A 68 0.82 12.18 8.28
CA ALA A 68 1.98 11.97 9.14
C ALA A 68 3.15 12.88 8.75
N VAL A 69 3.45 12.97 7.45
CA VAL A 69 4.56 13.81 6.95
C VAL A 69 4.27 15.31 7.10
N LEU A 70 3.03 15.74 6.87
CA LEU A 70 2.68 17.17 6.90
C LEU A 70 2.38 17.70 8.30
N PHE A 71 1.80 16.87 9.16
CA PHE A 71 1.24 17.31 10.45
C PHE A 71 1.71 16.46 11.65
N GLY A 72 2.54 15.42 11.45
CA GLY A 72 3.01 14.55 12.52
C GLY A 72 3.64 15.34 13.68
N ASP A 73 4.59 16.21 13.35
CA ASP A 73 5.23 17.10 14.31
C ASP A 73 4.27 18.12 14.93
N ALA A 74 3.32 18.64 14.16
CA ALA A 74 2.44 19.73 14.57
C ALA A 74 1.31 19.30 15.52
N ILE A 75 0.83 18.04 15.42
CA ILE A 75 -0.34 17.58 16.19
C ILE A 75 0.06 16.98 17.55
N ALA A 76 1.10 16.14 17.58
CA ALA A 76 1.49 15.43 18.79
C ALA A 76 2.99 15.04 18.83
N GLY A 77 3.83 15.70 18.03
CA GLY A 77 5.25 15.36 17.89
C GLY A 77 5.45 13.93 17.37
N GLU A 78 6.55 13.31 17.79
CA GLU A 78 6.97 11.96 17.42
C GLU A 78 5.88 10.88 17.63
N THR A 79 5.04 11.05 18.65
CA THR A 79 3.96 10.08 18.95
C THR A 79 2.84 10.16 17.90
N GLY A 80 2.49 11.37 17.44
CA GLY A 80 1.47 11.57 16.41
C GLY A 80 1.89 11.02 15.06
N GLU A 81 3.14 11.28 14.68
CA GLU A 81 3.76 10.72 13.49
C GLU A 81 3.76 9.19 13.52
N LEU A 82 4.14 8.58 14.65
CA LEU A 82 4.15 7.13 14.82
C LEU A 82 2.76 6.52 14.62
N PHE A 83 1.73 7.07 15.29
CA PHE A 83 0.37 6.55 15.17
C PHE A 83 -0.17 6.67 13.75
N LEU A 84 -0.03 7.84 13.12
CA LEU A 84 -0.49 8.07 11.75
C LEU A 84 0.24 7.16 10.75
N THR A 85 1.55 6.97 10.94
CA THR A 85 2.36 6.13 10.06
C THR A 85 2.00 4.66 10.19
N ILE A 86 1.83 4.15 11.41
CA ILE A 86 1.41 2.76 11.65
C ILE A 86 0.01 2.54 11.05
N PHE A 87 -0.95 3.40 11.37
CA PHE A 87 -2.33 3.23 10.93
C PHE A 87 -2.46 3.36 9.41
N GLY A 88 -1.79 4.36 8.82
CA GLY A 88 -1.72 4.53 7.37
C GLY A 88 -1.08 3.33 6.67
N SER A 89 0.02 2.81 7.22
CA SER A 89 0.70 1.63 6.67
C SER A 89 -0.18 0.39 6.69
N VAL A 90 -0.88 0.12 7.80
CA VAL A 90 -1.80 -1.03 7.90
C VAL A 90 -2.90 -0.97 6.84
N LEU A 91 -3.49 0.22 6.62
CA LEU A 91 -4.52 0.40 5.59
C LEU A 91 -3.98 0.19 4.17
N VAL A 92 -2.78 0.72 3.86
CA VAL A 92 -2.13 0.52 2.55
C VAL A 92 -1.80 -0.95 2.32
N ILE A 93 -1.24 -1.64 3.32
CA ILE A 93 -0.96 -3.09 3.26
C ILE A 93 -2.24 -3.87 3.02
N TYR A 94 -3.31 -3.57 3.76
CA TYR A 94 -4.61 -4.22 3.60
C TYR A 94 -5.16 -4.02 2.18
N ALA A 95 -5.05 -2.81 1.63
CA ALA A 95 -5.47 -2.53 0.27
C ALA A 95 -4.67 -3.33 -0.77
N HIS A 96 -3.36 -3.49 -0.59
CA HIS A 96 -2.53 -4.33 -1.46
C HIS A 96 -2.88 -5.82 -1.38
N ILE A 97 -3.18 -6.34 -0.18
CA ILE A 97 -3.63 -7.73 0.00
C ILE A 97 -4.95 -7.95 -0.75
N LEU A 98 -5.93 -7.04 -0.58
CA LEU A 98 -7.19 -7.12 -1.30
C LEU A 98 -6.97 -7.08 -2.82
N ASN A 99 -6.12 -6.17 -3.31
CA ASN A 99 -5.78 -6.08 -4.74
C ASN A 99 -5.19 -7.40 -5.25
N GLN A 100 -4.30 -8.04 -4.48
CA GLN A 100 -3.72 -9.33 -4.85
C GLN A 100 -4.75 -10.46 -4.86
N GLN A 101 -5.65 -10.51 -3.86
CA GLN A 101 -6.71 -11.51 -3.79
C GLN A 101 -7.61 -11.43 -5.02
N ILE A 102 -8.02 -10.23 -5.41
CA ILE A 102 -8.86 -9.99 -6.61
C ILE A 102 -8.12 -10.37 -7.89
N CYS A 103 -6.83 -9.99 -8.01
CA CYS A 103 -6.01 -10.43 -9.15
C CYS A 103 -5.94 -11.95 -9.26
N ARG A 104 -5.79 -12.68 -8.14
CA ARG A 104 -5.75 -14.16 -8.12
C ARG A 104 -7.11 -14.76 -8.48
N GLU A 105 -8.19 -14.21 -7.96
CA GLU A 105 -9.55 -14.67 -8.27
C GLU A 105 -9.84 -14.55 -9.77
N ILE A 106 -9.52 -13.40 -10.38
CA ILE A 106 -9.73 -13.17 -11.82
C ILE A 106 -8.81 -14.07 -12.66
N ASP A 107 -7.54 -14.25 -12.27
CA ASP A 107 -6.63 -15.15 -12.97
C ASP A 107 -7.08 -16.62 -12.90
N CYS A 108 -7.70 -17.03 -11.78
CA CYS A 108 -8.31 -18.34 -11.65
C CYS A 108 -9.59 -18.51 -12.50
N LEU A 109 -10.39 -17.45 -12.70
CA LEU A 109 -11.56 -17.50 -13.59
C LEU A 109 -11.18 -17.83 -15.05
N CYS A 110 -9.97 -17.46 -15.49
CA CYS A 110 -9.44 -17.81 -16.81
C CYS A 110 -9.23 -19.32 -17.02
N HIS A 111 -9.13 -20.09 -15.94
CA HIS A 111 -8.89 -21.53 -15.97
C HIS A 111 -10.17 -22.36 -15.75
N ASP A 112 -11.24 -21.78 -15.19
CA ASP A 112 -12.52 -22.46 -15.04
C ASP A 112 -13.33 -22.52 -16.36
N GLU A 113 -13.12 -21.56 -17.27
CA GLU A 113 -13.79 -21.55 -18.59
C GLU A 113 -13.33 -22.67 -19.54
N GLN A 114 -12.21 -23.37 -19.25
CA GLN A 114 -11.78 -24.52 -20.04
C GLN A 114 -12.43 -25.84 -19.62
N SER A 115 -13.19 -25.88 -18.52
CA SER A 115 -13.78 -27.12 -17.99
C SER A 115 -15.26 -27.36 -18.39
N THR A 116 -15.92 -26.39 -19.02
CA THR A 116 -17.36 -26.47 -19.37
C THR A 116 -17.65 -26.53 -20.88
N SER A 117 -16.63 -26.45 -21.75
CA SER A 117 -16.76 -26.62 -23.21
C SER A 117 -16.21 -27.96 -23.73
N ALA A 118 -16.28 -29.02 -22.91
CA ALA A 118 -15.95 -30.39 -23.31
C ALA A 118 -17.01 -31.39 -22.81
N ARG A 119 -18.29 -31.04 -22.96
CA ARG A 119 -19.40 -31.97 -22.75
C ARG A 119 -20.34 -31.97 -23.93
#